data_AF-A0A3D3RQD5-F1
#
_entry.id   AF-A0A3D3RQD5-F1
#
_cell.length_a   1.000
_cell.length_b   1.000
_cell.length_c   1.000
_cell.angle_alpha   90.00
_cell.angle_beta   90.00
_cell.angle_gamma   90.00
#
_symmetry.space_group_name_H-M   'P 1'
#
loop_
_entity.id
_entity.type
_entity.pdbx_description
1 polymer ?
#
loop_
_entity_poly.entity_id
_entity_poly.type
_entity_poly.pdbx_seq_one_letter_code
_entity_poly.pdbx_strand_id
1 'polypeptide(L)'
;MEYTTAKFIHIIGILLWASSSFSLGLFMFYSMHKETGCDQHILRNFYRWMTNLEIFGFFLALTMGLYMLHLIGYSFDIRWLNYKIPFVFGVLLPLEVLNFWFVNIYIPRAEDKIKAYKKYDLFNYIVAIPLIIVSLFVIYLAVVKP
;
A
#
# COMPACT_ATOMS: atom_id res chain seq x y z
N MET A 1 -6.16 -25.04 3.55
CA MET A 1 -6.39 -24.37 2.26
C MET A 1 -5.24 -24.71 1.32
N GLU A 2 -5.54 -25.04 0.06
CA GLU A 2 -4.53 -25.34 -0.96
C GLU A 2 -3.73 -24.11 -1.38
N TYR A 3 -2.53 -24.35 -1.93
CA TYR A 3 -1.61 -23.30 -2.35
C TYR A 3 -2.24 -22.33 -3.37
N THR A 4 -2.96 -22.86 -4.35
CA THR A 4 -3.64 -22.10 -5.40
C THR A 4 -4.71 -21.17 -4.84
N THR A 5 -5.52 -21.64 -3.88
CA THR A 5 -6.52 -20.82 -3.20
C THR A 5 -5.85 -19.71 -2.37
N ALA A 6 -4.78 -20.05 -1.63
CA ALA A 6 -4.02 -19.06 -0.87
C ALA A 6 -3.41 -17.98 -1.79
N LYS A 7 -2.89 -18.39 -2.96
CA LYS A 7 -2.36 -17.49 -3.98
C LYS A 7 -3.42 -16.57 -4.57
N PHE A 8 -4.61 -17.09 -4.83
CA PHE A 8 -5.72 -16.27 -5.30
C PHE A 8 -6.09 -15.16 -4.30
N ILE A 9 -6.20 -15.50 -3.00
CA ILE A 9 -6.48 -14.51 -1.94
C ILE A 9 -5.31 -13.54 -1.78
N HIS A 10 -4.06 -14.00 -1.90
CA HIS A 10 -2.87 -13.14 -1.92
C HIS A 10 -2.93 -12.09 -3.02
N ILE A 11 -3.29 -12.50 -4.25
CA ILE A 11 -3.43 -11.59 -5.39
C ILE A 11 -4.57 -10.59 -5.15
N ILE A 12 -5.70 -11.01 -4.60
CA ILE A 12 -6.78 -10.09 -4.19
C ILE A 12 -6.24 -9.02 -3.23
N GLY A 13 -5.49 -9.43 -2.21
CA GLY A 13 -4.86 -8.51 -1.26
C GLY A 13 -3.94 -7.50 -1.97
N ILE A 14 -3.09 -7.96 -2.89
CA ILE A 14 -2.19 -7.10 -3.67
C ILE A 14 -2.98 -6.11 -4.53
N LEU A 15 -4.06 -6.54 -5.19
CA LEU A 15 -4.87 -5.68 -6.04
C LEU A 15 -5.61 -4.61 -5.20
N LEU A 16 -6.15 -4.97 -4.05
CA LEU A 16 -6.77 -4.03 -3.12
C LEU A 16 -5.76 -2.99 -2.61
N TRP A 17 -4.56 -3.45 -2.24
CA TRP A 17 -3.46 -2.59 -1.83
C TRP A 17 -3.07 -1.62 -2.95
N ALA A 18 -2.66 -2.14 -4.12
CA ALA A 18 -2.14 -1.34 -5.21
C ALA A 18 -3.18 -0.35 -5.79
N SER A 19 -4.43 -0.77 -5.97
CA SER A 19 -5.48 0.12 -6.50
C SER A 19 -5.80 1.28 -5.56
N SER A 20 -5.75 1.04 -4.25
CA SER A 20 -5.94 2.07 -3.24
C SER A 20 -4.79 3.08 -3.23
N SER A 21 -3.54 2.61 -3.33
CA SER A 21 -2.36 3.47 -3.41
C SER A 21 -2.30 4.31 -4.69
N PHE A 22 -2.66 3.72 -5.84
CA PHE A 22 -2.56 4.40 -7.14
C PHE A 22 -3.59 5.51 -7.30
N SER A 23 -4.83 5.22 -6.92
CA SER A 23 -5.92 6.21 -6.99
C SER A 23 -5.64 7.41 -6.08
N LEU A 24 -5.11 7.16 -4.88
CA LEU A 24 -4.71 8.20 -3.93
C LEU A 24 -3.51 9.01 -4.43
N GLY A 25 -2.43 8.34 -4.85
CA GLY A 25 -1.20 9.00 -5.32
C GLY A 25 -1.41 9.86 -6.57
N LEU A 26 -2.14 9.35 -7.57
CA LEU A 26 -2.40 10.08 -8.82
C LEU A 26 -3.32 11.27 -8.60
N PHE A 27 -4.36 11.13 -7.78
CA PHE A 27 -5.25 12.24 -7.49
C PHE A 27 -4.51 13.32 -6.70
N MET A 28 -3.72 12.94 -5.68
CA MET A 28 -2.96 13.91 -4.89
C MET A 28 -1.98 14.70 -5.78
N PHE A 29 -1.28 14.01 -6.68
CA PHE A 29 -0.40 14.65 -7.67
C PHE A 29 -1.16 15.65 -8.55
N TYR A 30 -2.34 15.28 -9.04
CA TYR A 30 -3.19 16.17 -9.83
C TYR A 30 -3.66 17.40 -9.03
N SER A 31 -4.14 17.19 -7.80
CA SER A 31 -4.71 18.24 -6.95
C SER A 31 -3.70 19.30 -6.50
N MET A 32 -2.40 18.96 -6.49
CA MET A 32 -1.33 19.93 -6.22
C MET A 32 -1.08 20.89 -7.38
N HIS A 33 -1.45 20.52 -8.62
CA HIS A 33 -1.20 21.32 -9.82
C HIS A 33 -2.45 22.04 -10.34
N LYS A 34 -3.64 21.63 -9.89
CA LYS A 34 -4.91 22.27 -10.24
C LYS A 34 -5.85 22.35 -9.05
N GLU A 35 -6.48 23.50 -8.89
CA GLU A 35 -7.63 23.62 -8.00
C GLU A 35 -8.75 22.71 -8.51
N THR A 36 -9.17 21.77 -7.66
CA THR A 36 -10.17 20.76 -8.01
C THR A 36 -11.60 21.21 -7.74
N GLY A 37 -11.80 22.32 -7.01
CA GLY A 37 -13.11 22.78 -6.58
C GLY A 37 -13.84 21.83 -5.61
N CYS A 38 -13.20 20.73 -5.19
CA CYS A 38 -13.79 19.75 -4.30
C CYS A 38 -13.82 20.23 -2.85
N ASP A 39 -14.88 19.84 -2.13
CA ASP A 39 -14.92 19.92 -0.68
C ASP A 39 -13.76 19.08 -0.10
N GLN A 40 -12.81 19.78 0.51
CA GLN A 40 -11.60 19.18 1.06
C GLN A 40 -11.92 18.21 2.21
N HIS A 41 -12.95 18.46 3.01
CA HIS A 41 -13.31 17.60 4.12
C HIS A 41 -13.85 16.25 3.64
N ILE A 42 -14.73 16.27 2.63
CA ILE A 42 -15.26 15.04 2.01
C ILE A 42 -14.11 14.24 1.37
N LEU A 43 -13.26 14.92 0.60
CA LEU A 43 -12.12 14.31 -0.08
C LEU A 43 -11.16 13.65 0.92
N ARG A 44 -10.84 14.33 2.03
CA ARG A 44 -9.93 13.83 3.07
C ARG A 44 -10.51 12.62 3.82
N ASN A 45 -11.81 12.58 4.03
CA ASN A 45 -12.47 11.41 4.61
C ASN A 45 -12.46 10.22 3.65
N PHE A 46 -12.69 10.46 2.36
CA PHE A 46 -12.58 9.42 1.34
C PHE A 46 -11.15 8.85 1.28
N TYR A 47 -10.13 9.70 1.33
CA TYR A 47 -8.74 9.23 1.40
C TYR A 47 -8.46 8.38 2.63
N ARG A 48 -8.94 8.80 3.80
CA ARG A 48 -8.79 8.01 5.01
C ARG A 48 -9.42 6.62 4.87
N TRP A 49 -10.56 6.54 4.21
CA TRP A 49 -11.18 5.27 3.89
C TRP A 49 -10.34 4.43 2.92
N MET A 50 -9.81 5.03 1.84
CA MET A 50 -8.93 4.36 0.88
C MET A 50 -7.63 3.85 1.53
N THR A 51 -6.98 4.64 2.40
CA THR A 51 -5.78 4.21 3.15
C THR A 51 -6.08 3.03 4.07
N ASN A 52 -7.25 2.98 4.70
CA ASN A 52 -7.63 1.82 5.51
C ASN A 52 -7.86 0.57 4.65
N LEU A 53 -8.42 0.72 3.44
CA LEU A 53 -8.57 -0.36 2.48
C LEU A 53 -7.23 -0.86 1.95
N GLU A 54 -6.30 0.07 1.67
CA GLU A 54 -4.91 -0.23 1.29
C GLU A 54 -4.24 -1.13 2.32
N ILE A 55 -4.31 -0.77 3.60
CA ILE A 55 -3.71 -1.51 4.70
C ILE A 55 -4.36 -2.86 4.90
N PHE A 56 -5.68 -2.93 4.76
CA PHE A 56 -6.39 -4.21 4.78
C PHE A 56 -5.91 -5.13 3.64
N GLY A 57 -5.80 -4.60 2.43
CA GLY A 57 -5.25 -5.31 1.27
C GLY A 57 -3.81 -5.78 1.51
N PHE A 58 -2.96 -4.90 2.06
CA PHE A 58 -1.58 -5.22 2.38
C PHE A 58 -1.48 -6.32 3.44
N PHE A 59 -2.27 -6.24 4.52
CA PHE A 59 -2.32 -7.26 5.55
C PHE A 59 -2.79 -8.61 5.00
N LEU A 60 -3.83 -8.61 4.17
CA LEU A 60 -4.32 -9.82 3.49
C LEU A 60 -3.24 -10.43 2.58
N ALA A 61 -2.55 -9.60 1.80
CA ALA A 61 -1.44 -10.03 0.97
C ALA A 61 -0.30 -10.62 1.82
N LEU A 62 0.09 -9.95 2.91
CA LEU A 62 1.18 -10.39 3.76
C LEU A 62 0.86 -11.73 4.44
N THR A 63 -0.31 -11.84 5.07
CA THR A 63 -0.74 -13.06 5.76
C THR A 63 -0.83 -14.25 4.81
N MET A 64 -1.43 -14.08 3.63
CA MET A 64 -1.50 -15.15 2.63
C MET A 64 -0.14 -15.48 2.01
N GLY A 65 0.74 -14.49 1.85
CA GLY A 65 2.12 -14.71 1.41
C GLY A 65 2.92 -15.56 2.39
N LEU A 66 2.81 -15.28 3.69
CA LEU A 66 3.42 -16.07 4.76
C LEU A 66 2.79 -17.46 4.87
N TYR A 67 1.47 -17.56 4.69
CA TYR A 67 0.79 -18.86 4.69
C TYR A 67 1.19 -19.74 3.49
N MET A 68 1.36 -19.16 2.30
CA MET A 68 1.92 -19.88 1.15
C MET A 68 3.35 -20.36 1.42
N LEU A 69 4.18 -19.55 2.08
CA LEU A 69 5.53 -19.96 2.51
C LEU A 69 5.51 -21.14 3.47
N HIS A 70 4.54 -21.15 4.39
CA HIS A 70 4.31 -22.27 5.28
C HIS A 70 3.91 -23.54 4.52
N LEU A 71 3.03 -23.44 3.52
CA LEU A 71 2.59 -24.58 2.70
C LEU A 71 3.71 -25.23 1.87
N ILE A 72 4.72 -24.46 1.45
CA ILE A 72 5.90 -24.97 0.71
C ILE A 72 7.05 -25.40 1.64
N GLY A 73 6.78 -25.51 2.94
CA GLY A 73 7.75 -26.00 3.93
C GLY A 73 8.94 -25.07 4.16
N TYR A 74 8.77 -23.76 3.96
CA TYR A 74 9.83 -22.75 4.09
C TYR A 74 11.08 -23.05 3.23
N SER A 75 10.88 -23.66 2.06
CA SER A 75 11.96 -23.89 1.10
C SER A 75 12.40 -22.55 0.47
N PHE A 76 13.36 -21.87 1.11
CA PHE A 76 13.97 -20.61 0.63
C PHE A 76 14.92 -20.78 -0.58
N ASP A 77 14.98 -21.98 -1.16
CA ASP A 77 15.83 -22.30 -2.32
C ASP A 77 15.47 -21.47 -3.58
N ILE A 78 14.34 -20.78 -3.49
CA ILE A 78 13.82 -19.88 -4.49
C ILE A 78 14.49 -18.50 -4.32
N ARG A 79 15.56 -18.24 -5.08
CA ARG A 79 16.33 -16.96 -5.02
C ARG A 79 15.48 -15.69 -4.98
N TRP A 80 14.32 -15.65 -5.64
CA TRP A 80 13.47 -14.44 -5.67
C TRP A 80 12.77 -14.17 -4.32
N LEU A 81 12.46 -15.20 -3.53
CA LEU A 81 11.87 -15.06 -2.20
C LEU A 81 12.83 -14.35 -1.23
N ASN A 82 14.14 -14.60 -1.39
CA ASN A 82 15.19 -13.97 -0.60
C ASN A 82 15.33 -12.47 -0.88
N TYR A 83 14.86 -11.98 -2.03
CA TYR A 83 14.77 -10.54 -2.31
C TYR A 83 13.41 -9.97 -1.92
N LYS A 84 12.31 -10.72 -2.15
CA LYS A 84 10.95 -10.24 -1.87
C LYS A 84 10.72 -10.00 -0.38
N ILE A 85 11.12 -10.93 0.49
CA ILE A 85 10.83 -10.83 1.93
C ILE A 85 11.52 -9.60 2.54
N PRO A 86 12.84 -9.39 2.39
CA PRO A 86 13.49 -8.18 2.90
C PRO A 86 12.91 -6.90 2.31
N PHE A 87 12.50 -6.91 1.04
CA PHE A 87 11.88 -5.73 0.43
C PHE A 87 10.50 -5.42 1.05
N VAL A 88 9.66 -6.43 1.24
CA VAL A 88 8.34 -6.26 1.86
C VAL A 88 8.47 -5.76 3.30
N PHE A 89 9.32 -6.38 4.12
CA PHE A 89 9.45 -6.01 5.53
C PHE A 89 10.33 -4.78 5.78
N GLY A 90 11.33 -4.54 4.93
CA GLY A 90 12.30 -3.45 5.10
C GLY A 90 11.89 -2.15 4.40
N VAL A 91 11.01 -2.21 3.39
CA VAL A 91 10.61 -1.02 2.61
C VAL A 91 9.10 -0.84 2.62
N LEU A 92 8.33 -1.82 2.15
CA LEU A 92 6.88 -1.65 2.02
C LEU A 92 6.19 -1.48 3.36
N LEU A 93 6.39 -2.43 4.30
CA LEU A 93 5.75 -2.40 5.60
C LEU A 93 6.01 -1.09 6.37
N PRO A 94 7.25 -0.55 6.46
CA PRO A 94 7.49 0.75 7.05
C PRO A 94 6.73 1.90 6.38
N LEU A 95 6.65 1.90 5.04
CA LEU A 95 5.89 2.91 4.29
C LEU A 95 4.39 2.83 4.60
N GLU A 96 3.82 1.62 4.64
CA GLU A 96 2.42 1.39 5.01
C GLU A 96 2.12 1.86 6.44
N VAL A 97 3.03 1.56 7.38
CA VAL A 97 2.90 2.01 8.78
C VAL A 97 2.95 3.53 8.87
N LEU A 98 3.86 4.19 8.14
CA LEU A 98 3.94 5.64 8.08
C LEU A 98 2.66 6.24 7.46
N ASN A 99 2.17 5.67 6.36
CA ASN A 99 0.93 6.12 5.71
C ASN A 99 -0.27 6.01 6.66
N PHE A 100 -0.41 4.86 7.34
CA PHE A 100 -1.44 4.67 8.37
C PHE A 100 -1.34 5.70 9.48
N TRP A 101 -0.14 5.91 10.01
CA TRP A 101 0.11 6.83 11.10
C TRP A 101 -0.25 8.27 10.71
N PHE A 102 0.16 8.72 9.51
CA PHE A 102 -0.19 10.05 9.02
C PHE A 102 -1.71 10.27 9.00
N VAL A 103 -2.42 9.34 8.39
CA VAL A 103 -3.84 9.48 8.06
C VAL A 103 -4.75 9.24 9.28
N ASN A 104 -4.44 8.26 10.12
CA ASN A 104 -5.31 7.84 11.23
C ASN A 104 -4.89 8.39 12.59
N ILE A 105 -3.65 8.88 12.74
CA ILE A 105 -3.12 9.31 14.05
C ILE A 105 -2.65 10.78 13.99
N TYR A 106 -1.69 11.10 13.14
CA TYR A 106 -1.04 12.43 13.12
C TYR A 106 -2.01 13.53 12.68
N ILE A 107 -2.64 13.41 11.51
CA ILE A 107 -3.57 14.42 10.99
C ILE A 107 -4.78 14.63 11.92
N PRO A 108 -5.47 13.58 12.43
CA PRO A 108 -6.59 13.77 13.34
C PRO A 108 -6.24 14.45 14.66
N ARG A 109 -5.00 14.26 15.17
CA ARG A 109 -4.54 14.82 16.45
C ARG A 109 -3.81 16.16 16.32
N ALA A 110 -3.52 16.62 15.10
CA ALA A 110 -2.81 17.88 14.88
C ALA A 110 -3.69 19.08 15.22
N GLU A 111 -3.13 20.03 15.99
CA GLU A 111 -3.77 21.33 16.28
C GLU A 111 -3.97 22.14 14.99
N ASP A 112 -2.92 22.21 14.15
CA ASP A 112 -2.99 22.79 12.80
C ASP A 112 -3.11 21.68 11.75
N LYS A 113 -4.36 21.36 11.42
CA LYS A 113 -4.69 20.36 10.39
C LYS A 113 -4.11 20.74 9.03
N ILE A 114 -4.12 22.02 8.64
CA ILE A 114 -3.67 22.46 7.32
C ILE A 114 -2.18 22.16 7.15
N LYS A 115 -1.37 22.49 8.16
CA LYS A 115 0.06 22.18 8.16
C LYS A 115 0.32 20.66 8.19
N ALA A 116 -0.52 19.89 8.89
CA ALA A 116 -0.42 18.43 8.90
C ALA A 116 -0.68 17.82 7.52
N TYR A 117 -1.72 18.29 6.82
CA TYR A 117 -2.01 17.86 5.44
C TYR A 117 -0.86 18.20 4.50
N LYS A 118 -0.30 19.42 4.54
CA LYS A 118 0.85 19.77 3.69
C LYS A 118 2.04 18.83 3.84
N LYS A 119 2.33 18.36 5.06
CA LYS A 119 3.40 17.38 5.29
C LYS A 119 3.07 16.02 4.69
N TYR A 120 1.82 15.60 4.82
CA TYR A 120 1.35 14.34 4.25
C TYR A 120 1.32 14.37 2.72
N ASP A 121 0.90 15.49 2.14
CA ASP A 121 0.90 15.70 0.69
C ASP A 121 2.32 15.62 0.12
N LEU A 122 3.30 16.19 0.83
CA LEU A 122 4.72 16.06 0.46
C LEU A 122 5.21 14.61 0.56
N PHE A 123 4.84 13.88 1.62
CA PHE A 123 5.16 12.46 1.76
C PHE A 123 4.59 11.65 0.57
N ASN A 124 3.31 11.83 0.28
CA ASN A 124 2.65 11.18 -0.86
C ASN A 124 3.31 11.54 -2.18
N TYR A 125 3.66 12.81 -2.39
CA TYR A 125 4.32 13.25 -3.61
C TYR A 125 5.66 12.53 -3.85
N ILE A 126 6.48 12.41 -2.81
CA ILE A 126 7.79 11.74 -2.88
C ILE A 126 7.62 10.23 -3.13
N VAL A 127 6.62 9.62 -2.50
CA VAL A 127 6.46 8.16 -2.47
C VAL A 127 5.60 7.63 -3.62
N ALA A 128 4.65 8.41 -4.15
CA ALA A 128 3.61 7.94 -5.07
C ALA A 128 4.16 7.33 -6.37
N ILE A 129 5.05 8.03 -7.09
CA ILE A 129 5.59 7.52 -8.36
C ILE A 129 6.44 6.26 -8.16
N PRO A 130 7.42 6.24 -7.22
CA PRO A 130 8.15 5.02 -6.90
C PRO A 130 7.24 3.87 -6.49
N LEU A 131 6.23 4.14 -5.66
CA LEU A 131 5.28 3.14 -5.18
C LEU A 131 4.46 2.57 -6.34
N ILE A 132 4.06 3.39 -7.32
CA ILE A 132 3.37 2.90 -8.52
C ILE A 132 4.20 1.85 -9.27
N ILE A 133 5.46 2.18 -9.55
CA ILE A 133 6.38 1.28 -10.27
C ILE A 133 6.59 -0.01 -9.46
N VAL A 134 6.83 0.12 -8.17
CA VAL A 134 7.04 -1.01 -7.25
C VAL A 134 5.82 -1.93 -7.21
N SER A 135 4.62 -1.37 -7.06
CA SER A 135 3.39 -2.15 -6.98
C SER A 135 3.09 -2.87 -8.29
N LEU A 136 3.36 -2.27 -9.45
CA LEU A 136 3.26 -2.98 -10.74
C LEU A 136 4.22 -4.18 -10.81
N PHE A 137 5.45 -4.02 -10.31
CA PHE A 137 6.40 -5.12 -10.22
C PHE A 137 5.97 -6.21 -9.24
N VAL A 138 5.40 -5.83 -8.08
CA VAL A 138 4.84 -6.77 -7.10
C VAL A 138 3.68 -7.57 -7.69
N ILE A 139 2.78 -6.91 -8.43
CA ILE A 139 1.67 -7.58 -9.15
C ILE A 139 2.24 -8.57 -10.16
N TYR A 140 3.17 -8.15 -11.01
CA TYR A 140 3.81 -9.02 -12.00
C TYR A 140 4.42 -10.26 -11.34
N LEU A 141 5.19 -10.07 -10.27
CA LEU A 141 5.81 -11.18 -9.53
C LEU A 141 4.78 -12.11 -8.90
N ALA A 142 3.70 -11.58 -8.33
CA ALA A 142 2.65 -12.39 -7.71
C ALA A 142 1.89 -13.25 -8.72
N VAL A 143 1.75 -12.78 -9.96
CA VAL A 143 1.12 -13.54 -11.05
C VAL A 143 2.08 -14.61 -11.59
N VAL A 144 3.31 -14.22 -11.93
CA VAL A 144 4.23 -15.06 -12.70
C VAL A 144 5.01 -16.04 -11.83
N LYS A 145 5.34 -15.68 -10.59
CA LYS A 145 6.10 -16.56 -9.70
C LYS A 145 5.16 -17.48 -8.92
N PRO A 146 5.59 -18.72 -8.61
CA PRO A 146 4.81 -19.67 -7.83
C PRO A 146 4.29 -19.00 -6.57
#